data_AF-A0A163XP52-F1
#
_entry.id   AF-A0A163XP52-F1
#
_cell.length_a   1.000
_cell.length_b   1.000
_cell.length_c   1.000
_cell.angle_alpha   90.00
_cell.angle_beta   90.00
_cell.angle_gamma   90.00
#
_symmetry.space_group_name_H-M   'P 1'
#
loop_
_entity.id
_entity.type
_entity.pdbx_description
1 polymer ?
#
loop_
_entity_poly.entity_id
_entity_poly.type
_entity_poly.pdbx_seq_one_letter_code
_entity_poly.pdbx_strand_id
1 'polypeptide(L)' 'MVIDGIDYPEFIWVSYPKVLRSPAGYYIGRTAKYEEDDAEVPFDRLSGYYRFEEDAEKALEG' A
#
# COMPACT_ATOMS: atom_id res chain seq x y z
N MET A 1 -8.40 -12.40 -5.94
CA MET A 1 -6.95 -12.55 -5.70
C MET A 1 -6.74 -12.81 -4.23
N VAL A 2 -5.94 -13.80 -3.84
CA VAL A 2 -5.69 -14.11 -2.43
C VAL A 2 -4.46 -13.35 -1.92
N ILE A 3 -4.63 -12.53 -0.89
CA ILE A 3 -3.60 -11.68 -0.30
C ILE A 3 -3.61 -11.92 1.19
N ASP A 4 -2.47 -12.36 1.74
CA ASP A 4 -2.32 -12.74 3.15
C ASP A 4 -3.42 -13.74 3.64
N GLY A 5 -3.91 -14.60 2.73
CA GLY A 5 -4.93 -15.61 3.01
C GLY A 5 -6.39 -15.13 2.89
N ILE A 6 -6.61 -13.85 2.57
CA ILE A 6 -7.94 -13.28 2.32
C ILE A 6 -8.17 -13.18 0.82
N ASP A 7 -9.30 -13.68 0.33
CA ASP A 7 -9.67 -13.52 -1.08
C ASP A 7 -10.35 -12.18 -1.32
N TYR A 8 -9.81 -11.45 -2.28
CA TYR A 8 -10.35 -10.20 -2.79
C TYR A 8 -10.63 -10.34 -4.29
N PRO A 9 -11.82 -10.82 -4.69
CA PRO A 9 -12.15 -11.08 -6.08
C PRO A 9 -12.16 -9.82 -6.95
N GLU A 10 -12.38 -8.65 -6.35
CA GLU A 10 -12.43 -7.35 -7.05
C GLU A 10 -11.07 -6.81 -7.48
N PHE A 11 -9.95 -7.28 -6.89
CA PHE A 11 -8.61 -6.83 -7.26
C PHE A 11 -7.95 -7.75 -8.28
N ILE A 12 -7.48 -7.13 -9.36
CA ILE A 12 -6.72 -7.81 -10.41
C ILE A 12 -5.21 -7.77 -10.17
N TRP A 13 -4.75 -6.83 -9.34
CA TRP A 13 -3.33 -6.65 -9.06
C TRP A 13 -3.12 -5.92 -7.73
N VAL A 14 -2.08 -6.30 -7.01
CA VAL A 14 -1.61 -5.62 -5.80
C VAL A 14 -0.10 -5.40 -5.85
N SER A 15 0.33 -4.22 -5.42
CA SER A 15 1.73 -3.82 -5.41
C SER A 15 2.53 -4.53 -4.33
N TYR A 16 3.85 -4.58 -4.53
CA TYR A 16 4.78 -4.77 -3.41
C TYR A 16 4.65 -3.62 -2.38
N PRO A 17 5.11 -3.83 -1.13
CA PRO A 17 5.20 -2.75 -0.15
C PRO A 17 5.94 -1.54 -0.71
N LYS A 18 5.34 -0.35 -0.58
CA LYS A 18 5.91 0.92 -1.02
C LYS A 18 5.55 2.04 -0.04
N VAL A 19 6.29 3.14 -0.11
CA VAL A 19 5.95 4.36 0.66
C VAL A 19 4.78 5.06 -0.01
N LEU A 20 3.77 5.38 0.79
CA LEU A 20 2.55 6.07 0.42
C LEU A 20 2.38 7.33 1.26
N ARG A 21 1.72 8.33 0.70
CA ARG A 21 1.46 9.61 1.38
C ARG A 21 -0.02 9.78 1.70
N SER A 22 -0.31 10.38 2.85
CA SER A 22 -1.64 10.80 3.27
C SER A 22 -1.56 12.13 4.04
N PRO A 23 -2.71 12.77 4.34
CA PRO A 23 -2.71 14.00 5.14
C PRO A 23 -2.08 13.85 6.54
N ALA A 24 -2.06 12.63 7.09
CA ALA A 24 -1.45 12.31 8.38
C ALA A 24 0.08 12.09 8.33
N GLY A 25 0.68 11.99 7.14
CA GLY A 25 2.11 11.71 6.96
C GLY A 25 2.38 10.63 5.91
N TYR A 26 3.55 10.01 6.02
CA TYR A 26 4.02 8.93 5.15
C TYR A 26 3.82 7.59 5.82
N TYR A 27 3.61 6.52 5.05
CA TYR A 27 3.46 5.17 5.60
C TYR A 27 3.87 4.13 4.57
N ILE A 28 4.29 2.96 5.05
CA ILE A 28 4.50 1.79 4.22
C ILE A 28 3.16 1.09 4.02
N GLY A 29 2.78 0.84 2.78
CA GLY A 29 1.56 0.13 2.42
C GLY A 29 1.61 -0.49 1.03
N ARG A 30 0.47 -0.98 0.56
CA ARG A 30 0.29 -1.53 -0.79
C ARG A 30 -0.83 -0.78 -1.50
N THR A 31 -0.75 -0.71 -2.82
CA THR A 31 -1.87 -0.30 -3.69
C THR A 31 -2.46 -1.49 -4.40
N ALA A 32 -3.73 -1.38 -4.78
CA ALA A 32 -4.41 -2.36 -5.60
C ALA A 32 -5.10 -1.70 -6.80
N LYS A 33 -5.36 -2.49 -7.83
CA LYS A 33 -6.18 -2.11 -8.99
C LYS A 33 -7.44 -2.97 -9.04
N TYR A 34 -8.57 -2.33 -9.29
CA TYR A 34 -9.84 -3.03 -9.50
C TYR A 34 -9.93 -3.54 -10.94
N GLU A 35 -10.77 -4.55 -11.19
CA GLU A 35 -11.01 -5.02 -12.56
C GLU A 35 -11.66 -3.95 -13.44
N GLU A 36 -12.52 -3.12 -12.85
CA GLU A 36 -13.33 -2.13 -13.56
C GLU A 36 -12.64 -0.76 -13.72
N ASP A 37 -11.54 -0.51 -13.00
CA ASP A 37 -10.86 0.79 -12.96
C ASP A 37 -9.35 0.62 -12.86
N ASP A 38 -8.60 1.23 -13.80
CA ASP A 38 -7.14 1.11 -13.85
C ASP A 38 -6.44 1.98 -12.78
N ALA A 39 -7.17 2.76 -11.97
CA ALA A 39 -6.55 3.56 -10.94
C ALA A 39 -6.02 2.69 -9.79
N GLU A 40 -4.79 2.98 -9.38
CA GLU A 40 -4.22 2.41 -8.17
C GLU A 40 -4.84 3.08 -6.93
N VAL A 41 -5.50 2.29 -6.09
CA VAL A 41 -6.02 2.73 -4.80
C VAL A 41 -5.18 2.19 -3.64
N PRO A 42 -5.07 2.90 -2.52
CA PRO A 42 -4.47 2.35 -1.30
C PRO A 42 -5.28 1.15 -0.81
N PHE A 43 -4.61 0.02 -0.55
CA PHE A 43 -5.28 -1.25 -0.27
C PHE A 43 -4.84 -1.92 1.04
N ASP A 44 -3.65 -1.62 1.55
CA ASP A 44 -3.21 -2.18 2.83
C ASP A 44 -2.14 -1.29 3.50
N ARG A 45 -2.25 -1.07 4.81
CA ARG A 45 -1.31 -0.24 5.57
C ARG A 45 -0.49 -1.12 6.50
N LEU A 46 0.79 -1.24 6.20
CA LEU A 46 1.74 -2.16 6.85
C LEU A 46 2.50 -1.51 8.03
N SER A 47 2.34 -0.20 8.24
CA SER A 47 3.05 0.54 9.29
C SER A 47 2.23 1.72 9.83
N GLY A 48 2.75 2.37 10.88
CA GLY A 48 2.24 3.66 11.35
C GLY A 48 2.58 4.82 10.40
N TYR A 49 2.31 6.04 10.85
CA TYR A 49 2.70 7.23 10.11
C TYR A 49 4.09 7.70 10.51
N TYR A 50 4.91 7.99 9.51
CA TYR A 50 6.17 8.69 9.60
C TYR A 50 5.95 10.16 9.25
N ARG A 51 6.70 11.03 9.92
CA ARG A 51 6.65 12.47 9.66
C ARG A 51 7.30 12.83 8.32
N PHE A 52 8.38 12.14 7.96
CA PHE A 52 9.13 12.39 6.73
C PHE A 52 9.15 11.14 5.84
N GLU A 53 9.26 11.37 4.53
CA GLU A 53 9.31 10.29 3.53
C GLU A 53 10.53 9.39 3.74
N GLU A 54 11.70 10.00 3.97
CA GLU A 54 12.97 9.30 4.16
C GLU A 54 12.95 8.31 5.33
N ASP A 55 12.22 8.62 6.41
CA ASP A 55 12.05 7.68 7.54
C ASP A 55 11.23 6.45 7.13
N ALA A 56 10.20 6.66 6.31
CA ALA A 56 9.37 5.57 5.79
C ALA A 56 10.14 4.72 4.77
N GLU A 57 10.98 5.35 3.93
CA GLU A 57 11.85 4.65 2.97
C GLU A 57 12.89 3.80 3.70
N LYS A 58 13.58 4.36 4.71
CA LYS A 58 14.53 3.61 5.54
C LYS A 58 13.86 2.42 6.24
N ALA A 59 12.65 2.61 6.76
CA ALA A 59 11.89 1.54 7.40
C ALA A 59 11.42 0.46 6.40
N LEU A 60 11.25 0.81 5.12
CA LEU A 60 10.90 -0.13 4.06
C LEU A 60 12.13 -0.96 3.62
N GLU A 61 13.31 -0.35 3.58
CA GLU A 61 14.56 -1.01 3.19
C GLU A 61 15.08 -1.98 4.27
N GLY A 62 14.85 -1.68 5.56
CA GLY A 62 15.18 -2.56 6.69
C GLY A 62 16.59 -2.39 7.23
#